data_AF-A0A1H5HF36-F1
#
_entry.id   AF-A0A1H5HF36-F1
#
_cell.length_a   1.000
_cell.length_b   1.000
_cell.length_c   1.000
_cell.angle_alpha   90.00
_cell.angle_beta   90.00
_cell.angle_gamma   90.00
#
_symmetry.space_group_name_H-M   'P 1'
#
loop_
_entity.id
_entity.type
_entity.pdbx_description
1 polymer ?
#
loop_
_entity_poly.entity_id
_entity_poly.type
_entity_poly.pdbx_seq_one_letter_code
_entity_poly.pdbx_strand_id
1 'polypeptide(L)'
;MPGNRNDCKAWELSGARSSVGNTTVIADGGYRGTGLIIPHRREPGQTELPAWKEAHNTSHRKVRARVEHTFARMKTWKILRDCRLKGDDVHHAMLGIARLHNLALTG
;
A
#
# COMPACT_ATOMS: atom_id res chain seq x y z
N MET A 1 -4.03 -15.00 3.50
CA MET A 1 -5.14 -15.12 2.51
C MET A 1 -4.61 -15.65 1.18
N PRO A 2 -5.36 -16.46 0.41
CA PRO A 2 -4.89 -17.02 -0.86
C PRO A 2 -4.66 -15.93 -1.93
N GLY A 3 -3.56 -16.06 -2.67
CA GLY A 3 -2.94 -15.01 -3.50
C GLY A 3 -3.52 -14.78 -4.90
N ASN A 4 -4.84 -14.80 -5.10
CA ASN A 4 -5.48 -14.44 -6.37
C ASN A 4 -6.74 -13.57 -6.19
N ARG A 5 -6.84 -12.84 -5.08
CA ARG A 5 -7.90 -11.84 -4.91
C ARG A 5 -7.38 -10.51 -5.43
N ASN A 6 -8.12 -9.90 -6.37
CA ASN A 6 -7.95 -8.51 -6.78
C ASN A 6 -7.76 -7.62 -5.54
N ASP A 7 -6.82 -6.69 -5.58
CA ASP A 7 -6.49 -5.77 -4.49
C ASP A 7 -7.73 -5.02 -3.97
N CYS A 8 -8.72 -4.72 -4.82
CA CYS A 8 -10.01 -4.18 -4.39
C CYS A 8 -10.76 -5.09 -3.41
N LYS A 9 -10.71 -6.41 -3.63
CA LYS A 9 -11.36 -7.39 -2.76
C LYS A 9 -10.57 -7.57 -1.47
N ALA A 10 -9.25 -7.46 -1.51
CA ALA A 10 -8.42 -7.43 -0.31
C ALA A 10 -8.71 -6.18 0.53
N TRP A 11 -8.87 -5.01 -0.10
CA TRP A 11 -9.25 -3.76 0.56
C TRP A 11 -10.54 -3.90 1.38
N GLU A 12 -11.60 -4.40 0.75
CA GLU A 12 -12.90 -4.59 1.40
C GLU A 12 -12.86 -5.66 2.51
N LEU A 13 -12.22 -6.81 2.25
CA LEU A 13 -12.26 -7.96 3.17
C LEU A 13 -11.24 -7.90 4.31
N SER A 14 -10.21 -7.07 4.21
CA SER A 14 -9.15 -6.99 5.23
C SER A 14 -9.53 -6.15 6.45
N GLY A 15 -10.66 -5.44 6.41
CA GLY A 15 -11.01 -4.45 7.44
C GLY A 15 -10.20 -3.15 7.34
N ALA A 16 -9.24 -3.05 6.41
CA ALA A 16 -8.40 -1.87 6.24
C ALA A 16 -9.21 -0.60 6.00
N ARG A 17 -10.31 -0.70 5.21
CA ARG A 17 -11.26 0.40 5.00
C ARG A 17 -11.84 0.94 6.30
N SER A 18 -12.19 0.06 7.24
CA SER A 18 -12.70 0.47 8.55
C SER A 18 -11.59 1.07 9.42
N SER A 19 -10.37 0.53 9.34
CA SER A 19 -9.24 0.99 10.16
C SER A 19 -8.72 2.37 9.77
N VAL A 20 -8.75 2.71 8.48
CA VAL A 20 -8.33 4.05 8.02
C VAL A 20 -9.39 5.12 8.28
N GLY A 21 -10.64 4.74 8.54
CA GLY A 21 -11.74 5.68 8.77
C GLY A 21 -11.86 6.72 7.65
N ASN A 22 -11.74 8.00 8.03
CA ASN A 22 -11.84 9.15 7.11
C ASN A 22 -10.47 9.63 6.60
N THR A 23 -9.39 8.90 6.84
CA THR A 23 -8.06 9.29 6.38
C THR A 23 -7.95 9.18 4.87
N THR A 24 -7.29 10.16 4.25
CA THR A 24 -6.95 10.11 2.82
C THR A 24 -5.98 8.95 2.55
N VAL A 25 -6.40 8.00 1.71
CA VAL A 25 -5.60 6.83 1.34
C VAL A 25 -5.15 6.92 -0.11
N ILE A 26 -3.85 6.71 -0.32
CA ILE A 26 -3.21 6.60 -1.63
C ILE A 26 -2.97 5.13 -1.93
N ALA A 27 -3.38 4.66 -3.11
CA ALA A 27 -3.31 3.27 -3.51
C ALA A 27 -2.73 3.12 -4.93
N ASP A 28 -2.30 1.92 -5.29
CA ASP A 28 -1.88 1.64 -6.66
C ASP A 28 -3.09 1.47 -7.62
N GLY A 29 -2.80 1.35 -8.91
CA GLY A 29 -3.83 1.23 -9.94
C GLY A 29 -4.68 -0.05 -9.87
N GLY A 30 -4.30 -1.04 -9.06
CA GLY A 30 -5.04 -2.27 -8.78
C GLY A 30 -6.30 -2.01 -7.94
N TYR A 31 -6.33 -0.94 -7.15
CA TYR A 31 -7.46 -0.56 -6.28
C TYR A 31 -8.58 0.19 -7.01
N ARG A 32 -8.79 -0.08 -8.30
CA ARG A 32 -9.79 0.63 -9.10
C ARG A 32 -11.22 0.40 -8.57
N GLY A 33 -12.00 1.48 -8.46
CA GLY A 33 -13.40 1.41 -8.02
C GLY A 33 -13.58 1.41 -6.50
N THR A 34 -12.51 1.61 -5.73
CA THR A 34 -12.56 1.68 -4.25
C THR A 34 -12.73 3.09 -3.70
N GLY A 35 -12.64 4.12 -4.55
CA GLY A 35 -12.70 5.54 -4.15
C GLY A 35 -11.38 6.09 -3.57
N LEU A 36 -10.33 5.29 -3.52
CA LEU A 36 -9.00 5.72 -3.07
C LEU A 36 -8.31 6.60 -4.12
N ILE A 37 -7.33 7.40 -3.69
CA ILE A 37 -6.49 8.18 -4.60
C ILE A 37 -5.57 7.20 -5.32
N ILE A 38 -5.78 7.04 -6.63
CA ILE A 38 -5.01 6.14 -7.50
C ILE A 38 -4.43 6.94 -8.69
N PRO A 39 -3.33 6.48 -9.32
CA PRO A 39 -2.76 7.18 -10.46
C PRO A 39 -3.74 7.22 -11.64
N HIS A 40 -3.77 8.35 -12.33
CA HIS A 40 -4.55 8.53 -13.54
C HIS A 40 -4.04 7.62 -14.66
N ARG A 41 -4.95 6.97 -15.36
CA ARG A 41 -4.65 6.15 -16.54
C ARG A 41 -5.13 6.85 -17.81
N ARG A 42 -4.48 6.55 -18.93
CA ARG A 42 -4.95 6.94 -20.27
C ARG A 42 -6.20 6.14 -20.61
N GLU A 43 -7.18 6.82 -21.19
CA GLU A 43 -8.36 6.19 -21.77
C GLU A 43 -8.03 5.50 -23.10
N PRO A 44 -8.84 4.53 -23.56
CA PRO A 44 -8.67 3.95 -24.90
C PRO A 44 -8.68 5.04 -25.98
N GLY A 45 -7.67 5.06 -26.85
CA GLY A 45 -7.52 6.07 -27.90
C GLY A 45 -6.84 7.37 -27.45
N GLN A 46 -6.50 7.52 -26.17
CA GLN A 46 -5.78 8.68 -25.66
C GLN A 46 -4.26 8.45 -25.68
N THR A 47 -3.55 9.23 -26.49
CA THR A 47 -2.08 9.14 -26.61
C THR A 47 -1.37 9.63 -25.36
N GLU A 48 -1.80 10.77 -24.81
CA GLU A 48 -1.13 11.44 -23.68
C GLU A 48 -2.12 11.90 -22.61
N LEU A 49 -1.65 11.92 -21.36
CA LEU A 49 -2.39 12.52 -20.26
C LEU A 49 -2.20 14.04 -20.27
N PRO A 50 -3.23 14.83 -19.90
CA PRO A 50 -3.06 16.24 -19.58
C PRO A 50 -1.90 16.45 -18.59
N ALA A 51 -1.13 17.52 -18.78
CA ALA A 51 0.08 17.79 -18.01
C ALA A 51 -0.14 17.76 -16.48
N TRP A 52 -1.28 18.24 -15.99
CA TRP A 52 -1.61 18.21 -14.56
C TRP A 52 -1.81 16.79 -14.03
N LYS A 53 -2.40 15.87 -14.81
CA LYS A 53 -2.55 14.45 -14.44
C LYS A 53 -1.19 13.75 -14.41
N GLU A 54 -0.31 14.08 -15.35
CA GLU A 54 1.05 13.55 -15.39
C GLU A 54 1.89 14.06 -14.20
N ALA A 55 1.75 15.34 -13.84
CA ALA A 55 2.37 15.91 -12.65
C ALA A 55 1.85 15.24 -11.37
N HIS A 56 0.55 15.03 -11.26
CA HIS A 56 -0.05 14.29 -10.13
C HIS A 56 0.48 12.86 -10.06
N ASN A 57 0.52 12.13 -11.18
CA ASN A 57 1.10 10.79 -11.26
C ASN A 57 2.58 10.77 -10.85
N THR A 58 3.33 11.80 -11.18
CA THR A 58 4.74 11.92 -10.79
C THR A 58 4.89 12.08 -9.28
N SER A 59 4.07 12.91 -8.64
CA SER A 59 4.01 13.01 -7.18
C SER A 59 3.62 11.66 -6.55
N HIS A 60 2.61 11.02 -7.11
CA HIS A 60 2.12 9.71 -6.67
C HIS A 60 3.20 8.62 -6.74
N ARG A 61 4.00 8.59 -7.83
CA ARG A 61 5.13 7.65 -7.97
C ARG A 61 6.21 7.88 -6.92
N LYS A 62 6.52 9.14 -6.58
CA LYS A 62 7.52 9.46 -5.54
C LYS A 62 7.11 8.92 -4.17
N VAL A 63 5.83 9.07 -3.80
CA VAL A 63 5.30 8.52 -2.54
C VAL A 63 5.37 7.00 -2.56
N ARG A 64 4.89 6.37 -3.64
CA ARG A 64 4.91 4.90 -3.78
C ARG A 64 6.31 4.32 -3.71
N ALA A 65 7.28 4.90 -4.40
CA ALA A 65 8.65 4.41 -4.42
C ALA A 65 9.25 4.32 -3.01
N ARG A 66 8.95 5.29 -2.13
CA ARG A 66 9.40 5.27 -0.73
C ARG A 66 8.79 4.10 0.04
N VAL A 67 7.48 3.90 -0.09
CA VAL A 67 6.75 2.80 0.57
C VAL A 67 7.21 1.44 0.05
N GLU A 68 7.37 1.30 -1.26
CA GLU A 68 7.86 0.08 -1.89
C GLU A 68 9.30 -0.24 -1.49
N HIS A 69 10.16 0.76 -1.35
CA HIS A 69 11.53 0.57 -0.85
C HIS A 69 11.54 0.04 0.59
N THR A 70 10.69 0.60 1.46
CA THR A 70 10.51 0.09 2.83
C THR A 70 10.03 -1.35 2.82
N PHE A 71 8.98 -1.67 2.04
CA PHE A 71 8.49 -3.04 1.94
C PHE A 71 9.52 -4.01 1.34
N ALA A 72 10.30 -3.57 0.34
CA ALA A 72 11.37 -4.37 -0.23
C ALA A 72 12.43 -4.70 0.84
N ARG A 73 12.84 -3.70 1.64
CA ARG A 73 13.76 -3.91 2.75
C ARG A 73 13.17 -4.85 3.79
N MET A 74 11.89 -4.74 4.13
CA MET A 74 11.21 -5.66 5.07
C MET A 74 11.18 -7.10 4.55
N LYS A 75 10.94 -7.31 3.24
CA LYS A 75 10.92 -8.66 2.62
C LYS A 75 12.28 -9.38 2.67
N THR A 76 13.38 -8.66 2.89
CA THR A 76 14.71 -9.25 3.07
C THR A 76 14.84 -10.00 4.40
N TRP A 77 14.08 -9.62 5.42
CA TRP A 77 14.16 -10.24 6.76
C TRP A 77 13.33 -11.51 6.79
N LYS A 78 13.97 -12.65 7.10
CA LYS A 78 13.34 -13.97 7.12
C LYS A 78 12.08 -14.00 8.00
N ILE A 79 12.15 -13.41 9.19
CA ILE A 79 11.00 -13.32 10.12
C ILE A 79 9.82 -12.60 9.45
N LEU A 80 10.03 -11.39 8.91
CA LEU A 80 8.95 -10.62 8.27
C LEU A 80 8.42 -11.27 6.99
N ARG A 81 9.30 -11.93 6.24
CA ARG A 81 8.92 -12.71 5.05
C ARG A 81 8.02 -13.89 5.43
N ASP A 82 8.38 -14.63 6.47
CA ASP A 82 7.65 -15.79 6.95
C ASP A 82 6.31 -15.36 7.56
N CYS A 83 6.28 -14.24 8.31
CA CYS A 83 5.05 -13.65 8.82
C CYS A 83 4.07 -13.28 7.70
N ARG A 84 4.56 -12.73 6.58
CA ARG A 84 3.72 -12.40 5.41
C ARG A 84 3.07 -13.63 4.77
N LEU A 85 3.75 -14.79 4.79
CA LEU A 85 3.27 -16.01 4.13
C LEU A 85 2.29 -16.79 5.01
N LYS A 86 2.42 -16.70 6.34
CA LYS A 86 1.56 -17.36 7.33
C LYS A 86 0.62 -16.33 7.96
N GLY A 87 -0.60 -16.25 7.45
CA GLY A 87 -1.51 -15.09 7.57
C GLY A 87 -1.80 -14.49 8.96
N ASP A 88 -1.52 -15.19 10.06
CA ASP A 88 -1.78 -14.70 11.43
C ASP A 88 -0.57 -13.99 12.07
N ASP A 89 0.62 -14.16 11.49
CA ASP A 89 1.87 -13.62 12.03
C ASP A 89 2.14 -12.17 11.61
N VAL A 90 1.44 -11.66 10.59
CA VAL A 90 1.61 -10.26 10.10
C VAL A 90 1.21 -9.25 11.17
N HIS A 91 0.12 -9.50 11.90
CA HIS A 91 -0.35 -8.61 12.95
C HIS A 91 0.69 -8.48 14.07
N HIS A 92 1.23 -9.61 14.52
CA HIS A 92 2.27 -9.66 15.55
C HIS A 92 3.58 -9.01 15.09
N ALA A 93 3.97 -9.23 13.83
CA ALA A 93 5.14 -8.58 13.24
C ALA A 93 4.97 -7.06 13.14
N MET A 94 3.79 -6.57 12.75
CA MET A 94 3.50 -5.14 12.69
C MET A 94 3.51 -4.49 14.07
N LEU A 95 2.90 -5.14 15.08
CA LEU A 95 2.97 -4.68 16.47
C LEU A 95 4.41 -4.62 16.98
N GLY A 96 5.22 -5.64 16.68
CA GLY A 96 6.64 -5.68 17.02
C GLY A 96 7.43 -4.52 16.40
N ILE A 97 7.25 -4.26 15.10
CA ILE A 97 7.89 -3.14 14.40
C ILE A 97 7.44 -1.80 14.99
N ALA A 98 6.14 -1.60 15.20
CA ALA A 98 5.61 -0.36 15.75
C ALA A 98 6.18 -0.09 17.15
N ARG A 99 6.28 -1.13 17.99
CA ARG A 99 6.86 -1.02 19.33
C ARG A 99 8.34 -0.65 19.29
N LEU A 100 9.14 -1.28 18.42
CA LEU A 100 10.56 -0.97 18.25
C LEU A 100 10.78 0.45 17.72
N HIS A 101 9.96 0.88 16.75
CA HIS A 101 10.02 2.24 16.21
C HIS A 101 9.68 3.29 17.27
N ASN A 102 8.62 3.06 18.05
CA ASN A 102 8.24 3.99 19.12
C ASN A 102 9.32 4.08 20.20
N LEU A 103 9.93 2.95 20.58
CA LEU A 103 11.06 2.95 21.53
C LEU A 103 12.26 3.76 21.01
N ALA A 104 12.56 3.69 19.72
CA ALA A 104 13.66 4.46 19.10
C ALA A 104 13.37 5.97 19.01
N LEU A 105 12.10 6.38 19.07
CA LEU A 105 11.71 7.80 19.09
C LEU A 105 11.61 8.38 20.51
N THR A 106 11.37 7.53 21.50
CA THR A 106 11.21 7.94 22.91
C THR A 106 12.46 7.72 23.77
N GLY A 107 13.49 7.08 23.21
CA GLY A 107 14.78 6.82 23.86
C GLY A 107 15.83 7.86 23.52
#